data_AF-A0A5C6TZX9-F1
#
_entry.id   AF-A0A5C6TZX9-F1
#
_cell.length_a   1.000
_cell.length_b   1.000
_cell.length_c   1.000
_cell.angle_alpha   90.00
_cell.angle_beta   90.00
_cell.angle_gamma   90.00
#
_symmetry.space_group_name_H-M   'P 1'
#
loop_
_entity.id
_entity.type
_entity.pdbx_description
1 polymer ?
#
loop_
_entity_poly.entity_id
_entity_poly.type
_entity_poly.pdbx_seq_one_letter_code
_entity_poly.pdbx_strand_id
1 'polypeptide(L)'
;MQDPALMATMVATLLGIASIGLVVLSMSYRASLALTVPVMVPAMLLQFSRGDALSTYIGIGMVVFLGLVVVEGRRAADHTRAMLRLRFQMDELARQRQQALDDAERSNAVKSQFLATMSHEMRTPLHGLLGLTRLLRQEPAGPTTERTVVLERTGEHLLAIINEVLEYARIESGQLRLTPQSFDLRGLLGSVVELMQPSAIEKGLALELVDRLPPQAHRLGDALRLRQVLLNPAGNAVKFTERGGSRSAPRPPRATASSSRWPTPALACRRPTANESSKPFASSTARSRAATVAPGWG
;
A
#
# COMPACT_ATOMS: atom_id res chain seq x y z
N MET A 1 -56.14 59.88 27.90
CA MET A 1 -55.14 59.29 28.82
C MET A 1 -55.14 57.79 28.59
N GLN A 2 -54.06 57.22 28.08
CA GLN A 2 -53.89 55.77 28.01
C GLN A 2 -53.66 55.23 29.43
N ASP A 3 -54.26 54.10 29.77
CA ASP A 3 -54.15 53.46 31.09
C ASP A 3 -52.71 52.97 31.32
N PRO A 4 -52.02 53.38 32.40
CA PRO A 4 -50.67 52.91 32.72
C PRO A 4 -50.57 51.38 32.85
N ALA A 5 -51.66 50.68 33.22
CA ALA A 5 -51.67 49.22 33.32
C ALA A 5 -51.57 48.53 31.93
N LEU A 6 -52.25 49.06 30.91
CA LEU A 6 -52.15 48.56 29.53
C LEU A 6 -50.74 48.78 28.96
N MET A 7 -50.09 49.88 29.33
CA MET A 7 -48.71 50.14 28.91
C MET A 7 -47.71 49.17 29.52
N ALA A 8 -47.83 48.86 30.81
CA ALA A 8 -46.94 47.91 31.48
C ALA A 8 -47.06 46.49 30.91
N THR A 9 -48.29 46.03 30.64
CA THR A 9 -48.54 44.68 30.08
C THR A 9 -48.03 44.54 28.65
N MET A 10 -48.17 45.57 27.81
CA MET A 10 -47.61 45.58 26.44
C MET A 10 -46.07 45.51 26.46
N VAL A 11 -45.42 46.30 27.32
CA VAL A 11 -43.95 46.29 27.43
C VAL A 11 -43.43 44.94 27.93
N ALA A 12 -44.08 44.37 28.95
CA ALA A 12 -43.70 43.08 29.51
C ALA A 12 -43.83 41.94 28.50
N THR A 13 -44.90 41.92 27.70
CA THR A 13 -45.09 40.89 26.65
C THR A 13 -44.06 41.01 25.53
N LEU A 14 -43.71 42.23 25.11
CA LEU A 14 -42.67 42.46 24.09
C LEU A 14 -41.28 42.04 24.57
N LEU A 15 -40.92 42.35 25.82
CA LEU A 15 -39.68 41.89 26.46
C LEU A 15 -39.64 40.35 26.56
N GLY A 16 -40.77 39.73 26.88
CA GLY A 16 -40.91 38.26 26.91
C GLY A 16 -40.67 37.62 25.55
N ILE A 17 -41.29 38.14 24.49
CA ILE A 17 -41.11 37.64 23.11
C ILE A 17 -39.64 37.77 22.68
N ALA A 18 -39.02 38.92 22.95
CA ALA A 18 -37.61 39.15 22.64
C ALA A 18 -36.67 38.20 23.42
N SER A 19 -36.98 37.90 24.68
CA SER A 19 -36.24 36.95 25.51
C SER A 19 -36.31 35.51 24.97
N ILE A 20 -37.51 35.06 24.61
CA ILE A 20 -37.72 33.71 24.03
C ILE A 20 -36.98 33.59 22.70
N GLY A 21 -37.01 34.64 21.88
CA GLY A 21 -36.27 34.70 20.62
C GLY A 21 -34.77 34.47 20.78
N LEU A 22 -34.16 34.99 21.86
CA LEU A 22 -32.74 34.75 22.16
C LEU A 22 -32.44 33.26 22.40
N VAL A 23 -33.27 32.58 23.19
CA VAL A 23 -33.05 31.16 23.54
C VAL A 23 -33.27 30.26 22.32
N VAL A 24 -34.39 30.46 21.62
CA VAL A 24 -34.80 29.61 20.50
C VAL A 24 -33.92 29.81 19.26
N LEU A 25 -33.47 31.04 19.00
CA LEU A 25 -32.68 31.39 17.82
C LEU A 25 -31.18 31.56 18.12
N SER A 26 -30.73 31.12 19.30
CA SER A 26 -29.32 31.15 19.74
C SER A 26 -28.33 30.54 18.74
N MET A 27 -28.81 29.59 17.91
CA MET A 27 -28.03 28.94 16.85
C MET A 27 -27.60 29.91 15.73
N SER A 28 -28.33 31.02 15.54
CA SER A 28 -28.01 31.99 14.48
C SER A 28 -28.29 33.42 14.93
N TYR A 29 -27.19 34.15 15.15
CA TYR A 29 -27.23 35.56 15.54
C TYR A 29 -28.08 36.43 14.60
N ARG A 30 -28.05 36.16 13.29
CA ARG A 30 -28.86 36.88 12.30
C ARG A 30 -30.36 36.69 12.49
N ALA A 31 -30.82 35.47 12.81
CA ALA A 31 -32.25 35.22 13.02
C ALA A 31 -32.72 35.83 14.35
N SER A 32 -31.90 35.77 15.40
CA SER A 32 -32.19 36.45 16.67
C SER A 32 -32.37 37.95 16.47
N LEU A 33 -31.47 38.61 15.71
CA LEU A 33 -31.62 40.03 15.36
C LEU A 33 -32.88 40.32 14.55
N ALA A 34 -33.18 39.49 13.56
CA ALA A 34 -34.34 39.66 12.69
C ALA A 34 -35.67 39.59 13.44
N LEU A 35 -35.72 38.90 14.58
CA LEU A 35 -36.89 38.85 15.46
C LEU A 35 -36.89 39.99 16.48
N THR A 36 -35.75 40.23 17.16
CA THR A 36 -35.71 41.17 18.29
C THR A 36 -35.74 42.64 17.85
N VAL A 37 -35.03 43.01 16.78
CA VAL A 37 -34.89 44.41 16.35
C VAL A 37 -36.23 45.02 15.89
N PRO A 38 -37.03 44.37 15.02
CA PRO A 38 -38.31 44.93 14.59
C PRO A 38 -39.36 45.02 15.69
N VAL A 39 -39.24 44.21 16.75
CA VAL A 39 -40.15 44.22 17.90
C VAL A 39 -39.77 45.33 18.90
N MET A 40 -38.47 45.53 19.14
CA MET A 40 -37.99 46.48 20.16
C MET A 40 -37.85 47.91 19.65
N VAL A 41 -37.34 48.13 18.43
CA VAL A 41 -37.02 49.48 17.95
C VAL A 41 -38.26 50.39 17.81
N PRO A 42 -39.39 49.95 17.22
CA PRO A 42 -40.59 50.80 17.15
C PRO A 42 -41.17 51.09 18.54
N ALA A 43 -41.16 50.10 19.44
CA ALA A 43 -41.64 50.27 20.82
C ALA A 43 -40.80 51.31 21.58
N MET A 44 -39.48 51.29 21.39
CA MET A 44 -38.56 52.28 21.97
C MET A 44 -38.81 53.68 21.43
N LEU A 45 -38.96 53.83 20.12
CA LEU A 45 -39.23 55.13 19.48
C LEU A 45 -40.55 55.74 19.95
N LEU A 46 -41.61 54.92 20.04
CA LEU A 46 -42.90 55.34 20.58
C LEU A 46 -42.77 55.80 22.04
N GLN A 47 -41.96 55.09 22.84
CA GLN A 47 -41.77 55.45 24.24
C GLN A 47 -41.02 56.78 24.41
N PHE A 48 -39.99 57.05 23.60
CA PHE A 48 -39.28 58.33 23.62
C PHE A 48 -40.11 59.50 23.07
N SER A 49 -40.99 59.24 22.10
CA SER A 49 -41.85 60.28 21.48
C SER A 49 -42.90 60.88 22.42
N ARG A 50 -43.20 60.22 23.55
CA ARG A 50 -44.20 60.68 24.52
C ARG A 50 -43.76 61.85 25.40
N GLY A 51 -42.46 62.07 25.58
CA GLY A 51 -41.93 63.19 26.39
C GLY A 51 -42.12 63.08 27.91
N ASP A 52 -42.77 62.03 28.43
CA ASP A 52 -42.97 61.81 29.86
C ASP A 52 -41.73 61.17 30.54
N ALA A 53 -41.50 61.50 31.82
CA ALA A 53 -40.38 60.94 32.60
C ALA A 53 -40.45 59.41 32.71
N LEU A 54 -41.61 58.84 33.08
CA LEU A 54 -41.82 57.39 33.16
C LEU A 54 -41.54 56.70 31.82
N SER A 55 -41.96 57.32 30.72
CA SER A 55 -41.75 56.78 29.39
C SER A 55 -40.27 56.75 29.03
N THR A 56 -39.53 57.82 29.33
CA THR A 56 -38.09 57.91 29.13
C THR A 56 -37.33 56.80 29.86
N TYR A 57 -37.68 56.50 31.12
CA TYR A 57 -37.05 55.40 31.87
C TYR A 57 -37.29 54.03 31.23
N ILE A 58 -38.52 53.74 30.79
CA ILE A 58 -38.85 52.49 30.11
C ILE A 58 -38.09 52.35 28.79
N GLY A 59 -37.99 53.44 28.02
CA GLY A 59 -37.22 53.49 26.77
C GLY A 59 -35.76 53.16 26.98
N ILE A 60 -35.11 53.74 28.00
CA ILE A 60 -33.72 53.44 28.37
C ILE A 60 -33.57 51.95 28.76
N GLY A 61 -34.50 51.42 29.55
CA GLY A 61 -34.51 49.99 29.92
C GLY A 61 -34.58 49.07 28.71
N MET A 62 -35.40 49.41 27.71
CA MET A 62 -35.46 48.68 26.44
C MET A 62 -34.16 48.79 25.62
N VAL A 63 -33.48 49.94 25.62
CA VAL A 63 -32.15 50.09 24.96
C VAL A 63 -31.15 49.11 25.59
N VAL A 64 -31.07 49.11 26.93
CA VAL A 64 -30.15 48.25 27.67
C VAL A 64 -30.48 46.79 27.43
N PHE A 65 -31.76 46.42 27.48
CA PHE A 65 -32.22 45.06 27.22
C PHE A 65 -31.90 44.59 25.80
N LEU A 66 -32.14 45.44 24.79
CA LEU A 66 -31.79 45.15 23.40
C LEU A 66 -30.27 44.93 23.26
N GLY A 67 -29.45 45.78 23.87
CA GLY A 67 -28.00 45.62 23.89
C GLY A 67 -27.56 44.29 24.51
N LEU A 68 -28.16 43.91 25.64
CA LEU A 68 -27.88 42.65 26.33
C LEU A 68 -28.23 41.44 25.46
N VAL A 69 -29.43 41.42 24.87
CA VAL A 69 -29.88 40.34 23.96
C VAL A 69 -28.95 40.21 22.77
N VAL A 70 -28.49 41.33 22.20
CA VAL A 70 -27.54 41.34 21.09
C VAL A 70 -26.19 40.73 21.49
N VAL A 71 -25.66 41.08 22.65
CA VAL A 71 -24.37 40.54 23.16
C VAL A 71 -24.48 39.05 23.46
N GLU A 72 -25.53 38.64 24.18
CA GLU A 72 -25.76 37.23 24.51
C GLU A 72 -26.01 36.38 23.25
N GLY A 73 -26.74 36.93 22.28
CA GLY A 73 -26.98 36.25 21.00
C GLY A 73 -25.68 36.01 20.21
N ARG A 74 -24.73 36.94 20.25
CA ARG A 74 -23.39 36.74 19.67
C ARG A 74 -22.62 35.65 20.42
N ARG A 75 -22.57 35.75 21.75
CA ARG A 75 -21.86 34.78 22.61
C ARG A 75 -22.37 33.36 22.42
N ALA A 76 -23.68 33.18 22.37
CA ALA A 76 -24.31 31.88 22.17
C ALA A 76 -23.98 31.30 20.79
N ALA A 77 -24.08 32.11 19.72
CA ALA A 77 -23.76 31.66 18.37
C ALA A 77 -22.29 31.25 18.23
N ASP A 78 -21.36 31.98 18.86
CA ASP A 78 -19.93 31.68 18.81
C ASP A 78 -19.58 30.42 19.61
N HIS A 79 -20.20 30.20 20.79
CA HIS A 79 -20.05 28.97 21.57
C HIS A 79 -20.52 27.74 20.78
N THR A 80 -21.70 27.81 20.16
CA THR A 80 -22.23 26.70 19.37
C THR A 80 -21.32 26.39 18.18
N ARG A 81 -20.81 27.40 17.47
CA ARG A 81 -19.87 27.21 16.37
C ARG A 81 -18.57 26.58 16.83
N ALA A 82 -18.01 27.04 17.95
CA ALA A 82 -16.80 26.47 18.53
C ALA A 82 -17.00 24.99 18.91
N MET A 83 -18.12 24.67 19.55
CA MET A 83 -18.46 23.31 19.94
C MET A 83 -18.63 22.39 18.72
N LEU A 84 -19.34 22.84 17.67
CA LEU A 84 -19.50 22.07 16.44
C LEU A 84 -18.15 21.82 15.75
N ARG A 85 -17.30 22.84 15.63
CA ARG A 85 -15.96 22.68 15.07
C ARG A 85 -15.13 21.66 15.85
N LEU A 86 -15.13 21.75 17.18
CA LEU A 86 -14.40 20.81 18.02
C LEU A 86 -14.94 19.39 17.87
N ARG A 87 -16.27 19.22 17.79
CA ARG A 87 -16.89 17.90 17.54
C ARG A 87 -16.46 17.32 16.20
N PHE A 88 -16.50 18.10 15.11
CA PHE A 88 -16.05 17.63 13.81
C PHE A 88 -14.55 17.29 13.79
N GLN A 89 -13.72 18.10 14.46
CA GLN A 89 -12.29 17.80 14.59
C GLN A 89 -12.05 16.51 15.38
N MET A 90 -12.79 16.28 16.47
CA MET A 90 -12.67 15.05 17.26
C MET A 90 -13.15 13.83 16.49
N ASP A 91 -14.23 13.94 15.74
CA ASP A 91 -14.75 12.86 14.89
C ASP A 91 -13.77 12.50 13.76
N GLU A 92 -13.17 13.52 13.13
CA GLU A 92 -12.13 13.31 12.11
C GLU A 92 -10.87 12.66 12.70
N LEU A 93 -10.38 13.15 13.84
CA LEU A 93 -9.22 12.56 14.53
C LEU A 93 -9.51 11.11 14.96
N ALA A 94 -10.72 10.82 15.42
CA ALA A 94 -11.14 9.48 15.79
C ALA A 94 -11.15 8.54 14.57
N ARG A 95 -11.66 9.00 13.42
CA ARG A 95 -11.61 8.22 12.17
C ARG A 95 -10.18 7.95 11.72
N GLN A 96 -9.31 8.96 11.73
CA GLN A 96 -7.91 8.80 11.36
C GLN A 96 -7.18 7.82 12.28
N ARG A 97 -7.42 7.90 13.59
CA ARG A 97 -6.88 6.94 14.57
C ARG A 97 -7.37 5.53 14.31
N GLN A 98 -8.66 5.35 14.04
CA GLN A 98 -9.22 4.03 13.76
C GLN A 98 -8.62 3.44 12.49
N GLN A 99 -8.49 4.22 11.42
CA GLN A 99 -7.85 3.77 10.17
C GLN A 99 -6.39 3.35 10.40
N ALA A 100 -5.62 4.15 11.15
CA ALA A 100 -4.24 3.81 11.48
C ALA A 100 -4.13 2.53 12.33
N LEU A 101 -5.06 2.32 13.26
CA LEU A 101 -5.14 1.08 14.04
C LEU A 101 -5.47 -0.13 13.16
N ASP A 102 -6.50 -0.02 12.32
CA ASP A 102 -6.90 -1.10 11.40
C ASP A 102 -5.74 -1.51 10.48
N ASP A 103 -4.97 -0.54 9.96
CA ASP A 103 -3.82 -0.82 9.10
C ASP A 103 -2.65 -1.46 9.88
N ALA A 104 -2.41 -1.02 11.12
CA ALA A 104 -1.42 -1.64 11.99
C ALA A 104 -1.81 -3.07 12.36
N GLU A 105 -3.08 -3.33 12.67
CA GLU A 105 -3.60 -4.67 12.97
C GLU A 105 -3.50 -5.59 11.75
N ARG A 106 -3.87 -5.11 10.56
CA ARG A 106 -3.70 -5.87 9.31
C ARG A 106 -2.25 -6.24 9.07
N SER A 107 -1.33 -5.29 9.23
CA SER A 107 0.11 -5.56 9.09
C SER A 107 0.57 -6.62 10.09
N ASN A 108 0.14 -6.51 11.35
CA ASN A 108 0.52 -7.45 12.40
C ASN A 108 -0.07 -8.85 12.18
N ALA A 109 -1.30 -8.94 11.68
CA ALA A 109 -1.94 -10.19 11.30
C ALA A 109 -1.18 -10.90 10.17
N VAL A 110 -0.78 -10.15 9.13
CA VAL A 110 0.05 -10.69 8.03
C VAL A 110 1.39 -11.20 8.54
N LYS A 111 2.07 -10.46 9.44
CA LYS A 111 3.32 -10.91 10.06
C LYS A 111 3.14 -12.19 10.87
N SER A 112 2.08 -12.25 11.67
CA SER A 112 1.77 -13.42 12.50
C SER A 112 1.49 -14.65 11.64
N GLN A 113 0.70 -14.48 10.58
CA GLN A 113 0.42 -15.53 9.61
C GLN A 113 1.71 -16.00 8.91
N PHE A 114 2.55 -15.07 8.45
CA PHE A 114 3.84 -15.40 7.83
C PHE A 114 4.73 -16.22 8.76
N LEU A 115 4.91 -15.78 10.02
CA LEU A 115 5.72 -16.52 11.00
C LEU A 115 5.16 -17.91 11.30
N ALA A 116 3.83 -18.04 11.42
CA ALA A 116 3.19 -19.33 11.63
C ALA A 116 3.41 -20.27 10.44
N THR A 117 3.24 -19.78 9.21
CA THR A 117 3.50 -20.56 7.99
C THR A 117 4.96 -20.97 7.89
N MET A 118 5.91 -20.05 8.06
CA MET A 118 7.34 -20.35 8.00
C MET A 118 7.75 -21.37 9.06
N SER A 119 7.20 -21.27 10.28
CA SER A 119 7.45 -22.26 11.33
C SER A 119 6.98 -23.66 10.93
N HIS A 120 5.82 -23.76 10.27
CA HIS A 120 5.29 -25.03 9.78
C HIS A 120 6.15 -25.62 8.64
N GLU A 121 6.53 -24.77 7.69
CA GLU A 121 7.39 -25.13 6.55
C GLU A 121 8.78 -25.54 6.99
N MET A 122 9.32 -24.99 8.08
CA MET A 122 10.59 -25.46 8.66
C MET A 122 10.43 -26.77 9.45
N ARG A 123 9.33 -26.93 10.19
CA ARG A 123 9.12 -28.10 11.06
C ARG A 123 9.05 -29.41 10.28
N THR A 124 8.41 -29.40 9.11
CA THR A 124 8.19 -30.60 8.29
C THR A 124 9.50 -31.22 7.76
N PRO A 125 10.38 -30.50 7.04
CA PRO A 125 11.67 -31.03 6.61
C PRO A 125 12.58 -31.35 7.80
N LEU A 126 12.53 -30.59 8.89
CA LEU A 126 13.29 -30.89 10.11
C LEU A 126 12.89 -32.25 10.72
N HIS A 127 11.59 -32.55 10.79
CA HIS A 127 11.11 -33.87 11.24
C HIS A 127 11.52 -34.98 10.27
N GLY A 128 11.49 -34.72 8.96
CA GLY A 128 11.99 -35.63 7.94
C GLY A 128 13.48 -35.95 8.12
N LEU A 129 14.30 -34.92 8.36
CA LEU A 129 15.73 -35.05 8.62
C LEU A 129 16.02 -35.85 9.90
N LEU A 130 15.31 -35.55 10.99
CA LEU A 130 15.42 -36.31 12.24
C LEU A 130 14.96 -37.77 12.09
N GLY A 131 13.92 -38.03 11.29
CA GLY A 131 13.46 -39.38 10.98
C GLY A 131 14.52 -40.16 10.20
N LEU A 132 15.09 -39.55 9.16
CA LEU A 132 16.07 -40.18 8.29
C LEU A 132 17.39 -40.45 9.03
N THR A 133 17.87 -39.51 9.85
CA THR A 133 19.05 -39.73 10.70
C THR A 133 18.86 -40.85 11.73
N ARG A 134 17.65 -41.03 12.29
CA ARG A 134 17.34 -42.18 13.16
C ARG A 134 17.38 -43.50 12.39
N LEU A 135 16.84 -43.53 11.18
CA LEU A 135 16.88 -44.72 10.32
C LEU A 135 18.31 -45.10 9.94
N LEU A 136 19.14 -44.12 9.58
CA LEU A 136 20.57 -44.33 9.29
C LEU A 136 21.34 -44.86 10.49
N ARG A 137 21.00 -44.41 11.71
CA ARG A 137 21.62 -44.92 12.95
C ARG A 137 21.24 -46.36 13.29
N GLN A 138 20.12 -46.85 12.80
CA GLN A 138 19.62 -48.20 13.07
C GLN A 138 20.07 -49.23 12.01
N GLU A 139 20.76 -48.79 10.95
CA GLU A 139 21.27 -49.68 9.89
C GLU A 139 22.54 -50.42 10.33
N PRO A 140 22.53 -51.77 10.41
CA PRO A 140 23.70 -52.55 10.80
C PRO A 140 24.86 -52.50 9.79
N ALA A 141 24.55 -52.23 8.51
CA ALA A 141 25.50 -52.25 7.40
C ALA A 141 26.05 -50.86 7.02
N GLY A 142 25.69 -49.80 7.77
CA GLY A 142 26.01 -48.42 7.44
C GLY A 142 25.01 -47.75 6.47
N PRO A 143 25.10 -46.42 6.30
CA PRO A 143 24.13 -45.63 5.54
C PRO A 143 24.12 -45.99 4.04
N THR A 144 22.95 -46.32 3.51
CA THR A 144 22.77 -46.51 2.06
C THR A 144 22.88 -45.20 1.28
N THR A 145 23.54 -45.23 0.11
CA THR A 145 23.74 -44.05 -0.76
C THR A 145 22.44 -43.28 -1.03
N GLU A 146 21.32 -43.98 -1.26
CA GLU A 146 20.01 -43.34 -1.44
C GLU A 146 19.56 -42.53 -0.21
N ARG A 147 19.69 -43.08 1.00
CA ARG A 147 19.30 -42.39 2.24
C ARG A 147 20.22 -41.21 2.54
N THR A 148 21.51 -41.31 2.24
CA THR A 148 22.46 -40.20 2.38
C THR A 148 22.10 -39.05 1.41
N VAL A 149 21.74 -39.37 0.17
CA VAL A 149 21.28 -38.38 -0.82
C VAL A 149 19.97 -37.71 -0.40
N VAL A 150 19.01 -38.47 0.14
CA VAL A 150 17.74 -37.89 0.65
C VAL A 150 18.00 -36.99 1.87
N LEU A 151 18.98 -37.34 2.72
CA LEU A 151 19.37 -36.53 3.87
C LEU A 151 19.92 -35.17 3.42
N GLU A 152 20.85 -35.20 2.46
CA GLU A 152 21.47 -34.01 1.88
C GLU A 152 20.42 -33.09 1.26
N ARG A 153 19.55 -33.64 0.40
CA ARG A 153 18.43 -32.89 -0.21
C ARG A 153 17.48 -32.26 0.82
N THR A 154 17.20 -32.95 1.93
CA THR A 154 16.35 -32.42 3.00
C THR A 154 17.02 -31.26 3.73
N GLY A 155 18.35 -31.35 3.94
CA GLY A 155 19.16 -30.27 4.52
C GLY A 155 19.24 -29.05 3.61
N GLU A 156 19.48 -29.24 2.31
CA GLU A 156 19.47 -28.18 1.31
C GLU A 156 18.10 -27.47 1.25
N HIS A 157 17.00 -28.23 1.31
CA HIS A 157 15.67 -27.67 1.33
C HIS A 157 15.41 -26.80 2.57
N LEU A 158 15.80 -27.26 3.76
CA LEU A 158 15.66 -26.47 5.00
C LEU A 158 16.52 -25.20 4.93
N LEU A 159 17.74 -25.29 4.40
CA LEU A 159 18.62 -24.13 4.23
C LEU A 159 18.02 -23.10 3.27
N ALA A 160 17.36 -23.55 2.20
CA ALA A 160 16.63 -22.67 1.29
C ALA A 160 15.50 -21.90 2.01
N ILE A 161 14.68 -22.59 2.80
CA ILE A 161 13.59 -21.95 3.59
C ILE A 161 14.16 -20.92 4.58
N ILE A 162 15.25 -21.25 5.28
CA ILE A 162 15.90 -20.32 6.22
C ILE A 162 16.40 -19.08 5.48
N ASN A 163 17.04 -19.26 4.34
CA ASN A 163 17.54 -18.15 3.53
C ASN A 163 16.41 -17.26 3.02
N GLU A 164 15.28 -17.84 2.60
CA GLU A 164 14.08 -17.08 2.20
C GLU A 164 13.56 -16.20 3.35
N VAL A 165 13.51 -16.72 4.57
CA VAL A 165 13.09 -15.95 5.75
C VAL A 165 14.08 -14.83 6.09
N LEU A 166 15.39 -15.10 6.00
CA LEU A 166 16.41 -14.09 6.24
C LEU A 166 16.41 -12.99 5.18
N GLU A 167 16.17 -13.33 3.91
CA GLU A 167 16.00 -12.35 2.84
C GLU A 167 14.77 -11.48 3.08
N TYR A 168 13.64 -12.07 3.44
CA TYR A 168 12.44 -11.34 3.81
C TYR A 168 12.70 -10.35 4.96
N ALA A 169 13.37 -10.78 6.03
CA ALA A 169 13.71 -9.92 7.16
C ALA A 169 14.65 -8.75 6.77
N ARG A 170 15.59 -8.97 5.83
CA ARG A 170 16.45 -7.89 5.29
C ARG A 170 15.67 -6.88 4.45
N ILE A 171 14.67 -7.35 3.70
CA ILE A 171 13.78 -6.48 2.92
C ILE A 171 12.92 -5.64 3.88
N GLU A 172 12.30 -6.27 4.88
CA GLU A 172 11.40 -5.61 5.82
C GLU A 172 12.11 -4.57 6.71
N SER A 173 13.34 -4.85 7.13
CA SER A 173 14.16 -3.92 7.93
C SER A 173 14.81 -2.79 7.12
N GLY A 174 14.59 -2.74 5.80
CA GLY A 174 15.23 -1.76 4.90
C GLY A 174 16.75 -1.92 4.79
N GLN A 175 17.31 -3.04 5.26
CA GLN A 175 18.75 -3.33 5.20
C GLN A 175 19.21 -3.82 3.83
N LEU A 176 18.28 -4.07 2.90
CA LEU A 176 18.60 -4.42 1.52
C LEU A 176 19.23 -3.22 0.79
N ARG A 177 20.55 -3.24 0.64
CA ARG A 177 21.27 -2.29 -0.23
C ARG A 177 21.37 -2.85 -1.64
N LEU A 178 20.75 -2.16 -2.60
CA LEU A 178 20.93 -2.44 -4.02
C LEU A 178 22.24 -1.82 -4.49
N THR A 179 23.04 -2.57 -5.23
CA THR A 179 24.28 -2.05 -5.82
C THR A 179 24.06 -1.88 -7.33
N PRO A 180 23.63 -0.69 -7.81
CA PRO A 180 23.38 -0.49 -9.22
C PRO A 180 24.70 -0.51 -10.01
N GLN A 181 24.82 -1.46 -10.93
CA GLN A 181 25.94 -1.61 -11.85
C GLN A 181 25.40 -1.75 -13.27
N SER A 182 26.21 -1.41 -14.27
CA SER A 182 25.86 -1.70 -15.67
C SER A 182 26.04 -3.20 -15.91
N PHE A 183 25.01 -3.88 -16.39
CA PHE A 183 25.07 -5.31 -16.73
C PHE A 183 24.36 -5.59 -18.05
N ASP A 184 24.78 -6.65 -18.75
CA ASP A 184 24.09 -7.15 -19.93
C ASP A 184 22.88 -8.00 -19.52
N LEU A 185 21.66 -7.50 -19.82
CA LEU A 185 20.43 -8.21 -19.50
C LEU A 185 20.30 -9.51 -20.29
N ARG A 186 20.82 -9.58 -21.53
CA ARG A 186 20.72 -10.80 -22.35
C ARG A 186 21.61 -11.89 -21.77
N GLY A 187 22.86 -11.57 -21.44
CA GLY A 187 23.77 -12.49 -20.75
C GLY A 187 23.21 -12.98 -19.41
N LEU A 188 22.59 -12.09 -18.63
CA LEU A 188 21.95 -12.47 -17.36
C LEU A 188 20.80 -13.46 -17.56
N LEU A 189 19.89 -13.19 -18.50
CA LEU A 189 18.78 -14.10 -18.82
C LEU A 189 19.28 -15.45 -19.35
N GLY A 190 20.32 -15.43 -20.19
CA GLY A 190 20.99 -16.64 -20.67
C GLY A 190 21.54 -17.48 -19.52
N SER A 191 22.23 -16.85 -18.56
CA SER A 191 22.78 -17.55 -17.39
C SER A 191 21.70 -18.21 -16.54
N VAL A 192 20.52 -17.58 -16.40
CA VAL A 192 19.39 -18.16 -15.65
C VAL A 192 18.84 -19.40 -16.37
N VAL A 193 18.75 -19.36 -17.69
CA VAL A 193 18.33 -20.52 -18.50
C VAL A 193 19.34 -21.65 -18.38
N GLU A 194 20.64 -21.34 -18.53
CA GLU A 194 21.72 -22.31 -18.42
C GLU A 194 21.74 -23.01 -17.05
N LEU A 195 21.53 -22.25 -15.96
CA LEU A 195 21.41 -22.79 -14.60
C LEU A 195 20.21 -23.73 -14.42
N MET A 196 19.08 -23.47 -15.08
CA MET A 196 17.85 -24.27 -14.95
C MET A 196 17.73 -25.38 -16.01
N GLN A 197 18.60 -25.39 -17.02
CA GLN A 197 18.59 -26.35 -18.11
C GLN A 197 18.72 -27.81 -17.63
N PRO A 198 19.64 -28.16 -16.69
CA PRO A 198 19.77 -29.54 -16.23
C PRO A 198 18.49 -30.06 -15.57
N SER A 199 17.88 -29.26 -14.68
CA SER A 199 16.62 -29.62 -14.00
C SER A 199 15.44 -29.71 -14.97
N ALA A 200 15.42 -28.89 -16.04
CA ALA A 200 14.42 -28.99 -17.08
C ALA A 200 14.58 -30.28 -17.91
N ILE A 201 15.81 -30.65 -18.27
CA ILE A 201 16.14 -31.87 -19.03
C ILE A 201 15.79 -33.12 -18.21
N GLU A 202 16.12 -33.16 -16.93
CA GLU A 202 15.75 -34.27 -16.01
C GLU A 202 14.23 -34.50 -15.97
N LYS A 203 13.44 -33.43 -16.13
CA LYS A 203 11.97 -33.49 -16.23
C LYS A 203 11.43 -33.72 -17.65
N GLY A 204 12.28 -33.73 -18.68
CA GLY A 204 11.89 -33.84 -20.09
C GLY A 204 11.24 -32.57 -20.66
N LEU A 205 11.64 -31.39 -20.16
CA LEU A 205 11.15 -30.09 -20.59
C LEU A 205 12.23 -29.35 -21.40
N ALA A 206 11.84 -28.66 -22.48
CA ALA A 206 12.74 -27.72 -23.16
C ALA A 206 12.51 -26.31 -22.60
N LEU A 207 13.53 -25.73 -21.98
CA LEU A 207 13.55 -24.34 -21.52
C LEU A 207 14.19 -23.46 -22.59
N GLU A 208 13.46 -22.48 -23.11
CA GLU A 208 13.94 -21.57 -24.15
C GLU A 208 13.81 -20.11 -23.71
N LEU A 209 14.86 -19.32 -23.99
CA LEU A 209 14.81 -17.88 -23.87
C LEU A 209 14.19 -17.27 -25.13
N VAL A 210 12.98 -16.71 -25.02
CA VAL A 210 12.36 -15.93 -26.09
C VAL A 210 12.47 -14.46 -25.73
N ASP A 211 13.47 -13.79 -26.32
CA ASP A 211 13.70 -12.36 -26.12
C ASP A 211 13.47 -11.55 -27.40
N ARG A 212 13.00 -10.30 -27.24
CA ARG A 212 12.93 -9.28 -28.29
C ARG A 212 13.82 -8.09 -27.93
N LEU A 213 14.93 -8.36 -27.26
CA LEU A 213 15.81 -7.33 -26.73
C LEU A 213 16.63 -6.70 -27.88
N PRO A 214 16.90 -5.38 -27.82
CA PRO A 214 17.79 -4.72 -28.76
C PRO A 214 19.22 -5.27 -28.65
N PRO A 215 20.08 -5.10 -29.69
CA PRO A 215 21.44 -5.64 -29.74
C PRO A 215 22.33 -5.20 -28.57
N GLN A 216 22.04 -4.05 -27.95
CA GLN A 216 22.67 -3.55 -26.74
C GLN A 216 21.63 -3.51 -25.61
N ALA A 217 21.53 -4.61 -24.87
CA ALA A 217 20.57 -4.76 -23.77
C ALA A 217 21.19 -4.41 -22.41
N HIS A 218 22.18 -3.52 -22.37
CA HIS A 218 22.77 -3.08 -21.11
C HIS A 218 21.74 -2.31 -20.26
N ARG A 219 21.72 -2.60 -18.96
CA ARG A 219 20.84 -1.96 -17.98
C ARG A 219 21.63 -1.61 -16.73
N LEU A 220 21.20 -0.54 -16.06
CA LEU A 220 21.72 -0.15 -14.76
C LEU A 220 20.87 -0.81 -13.66
N GLY A 221 21.49 -1.57 -12.78
CA GLY A 221 20.80 -2.23 -11.66
C GLY A 221 21.65 -3.29 -10.97
N ASP A 222 21.06 -4.03 -10.04
CA ASP A 222 21.75 -5.10 -9.32
C ASP A 222 21.54 -6.45 -10.02
N ALA A 223 22.54 -6.86 -10.81
CA ALA A 223 22.49 -8.09 -11.59
C ALA A 223 22.36 -9.35 -10.71
N LEU A 224 23.00 -9.37 -9.55
CA LEU A 224 22.94 -10.53 -8.64
C LEU A 224 21.53 -10.71 -8.10
N ARG A 225 20.90 -9.62 -7.67
CA ARG A 225 19.52 -9.62 -7.17
C ARG A 225 18.51 -9.93 -8.27
N LEU A 226 18.67 -9.34 -9.45
CA LEU A 226 17.78 -9.61 -10.57
C LEU A 226 17.83 -11.09 -10.97
N ARG A 227 19.02 -11.69 -11.02
CA ARG A 227 19.18 -13.14 -11.27
C ARG A 227 18.44 -13.97 -10.23
N GLN A 228 18.54 -13.62 -8.95
CA GLN A 228 17.83 -14.33 -7.87
C GLN A 228 16.30 -14.21 -8.02
N VAL A 229 15.80 -13.02 -8.34
CA VAL A 229 14.38 -12.77 -8.62
C VAL A 229 13.90 -13.56 -9.83
N LEU A 230 14.74 -13.80 -10.83
CA LEU A 230 14.38 -14.57 -12.04
C LEU A 230 14.50 -16.09 -11.84
N LEU A 231 15.44 -16.56 -11.03
CA LEU A 231 15.59 -17.98 -10.69
C LEU A 231 14.37 -18.53 -9.96
N ASN A 232 13.73 -17.73 -9.11
CA ASN A 232 12.55 -18.16 -8.34
C ASN A 232 11.34 -18.54 -9.25
N PRO A 233 10.83 -17.67 -10.14
CA PRO A 233 9.78 -18.04 -11.08
C PRO A 233 10.25 -19.06 -12.14
N ALA A 234 11.52 -19.05 -12.57
CA ALA A 234 12.03 -20.06 -13.51
C ALA A 234 12.05 -21.46 -12.87
N GLY A 235 12.54 -21.57 -11.64
CA GLY A 235 12.51 -22.78 -10.84
C GLY A 235 11.08 -23.25 -10.58
N ASN A 236 10.16 -22.33 -10.26
CA ASN A 236 8.73 -22.65 -10.14
C ASN A 236 8.13 -23.15 -11.46
N ALA A 237 8.46 -22.54 -12.60
CA ALA A 237 7.99 -23.00 -13.89
C ALA A 237 8.45 -24.43 -14.20
N VAL A 238 9.70 -24.78 -13.92
CA VAL A 238 10.21 -26.15 -14.09
C VAL A 238 9.58 -27.10 -13.08
N LYS A 239 9.45 -26.71 -11.81
CA LYS A 239 8.89 -27.53 -10.72
C LYS A 239 7.40 -27.84 -10.90
N PHE A 240 6.59 -26.88 -11.33
CA PHE A 240 5.14 -27.04 -11.45
C PHE A 240 4.64 -27.37 -12.87
N THR A 241 5.53 -27.47 -13.86
CA THR A 241 5.17 -28.04 -15.16
C THR A 241 5.27 -29.57 -15.08
N GLU A 242 4.11 -30.25 -15.12
CA GLU A 242 4.02 -31.70 -14.89
C GLU A 242 4.29 -32.57 -16.13
N ARG A 243 4.26 -32.01 -17.35
CA ARG A 243 4.77 -32.50 -18.65
C ARG A 243 3.92 -31.85 -19.76
N GLY A 244 4.55 -31.12 -20.67
CA GLY A 244 3.85 -30.44 -21.78
C GLY A 244 3.22 -29.11 -21.36
N GLY A 245 3.78 -28.02 -21.86
CA GLY A 245 3.54 -26.67 -21.37
C GLY A 245 2.08 -26.20 -21.42
N SER A 246 1.57 -25.74 -20.28
CA SER A 246 0.53 -24.73 -20.24
C SER A 246 1.20 -23.35 -20.15
N ARG A 247 0.86 -22.50 -21.11
CA ARG A 247 1.40 -21.16 -21.28
C ARG A 247 0.71 -20.23 -20.28
N SER A 248 1.20 -20.09 -19.06
CA SER A 248 0.74 -19.05 -18.14
C SER A 248 1.67 -17.84 -18.21
N ALA A 249 1.30 -16.86 -19.02
CA ALA A 249 1.91 -15.55 -18.95
C ALA A 249 1.44 -14.86 -17.65
N PRO A 250 2.33 -14.33 -16.80
CA PRO A 250 1.91 -13.47 -15.70
C PRO A 250 1.20 -12.25 -16.27
N ARG A 251 -0.08 -12.07 -15.94
CA ARG A 251 -0.82 -10.86 -16.28
C ARG A 251 -0.32 -9.74 -15.37
N PRO A 252 0.33 -8.68 -15.88
CA PRO A 252 0.76 -7.59 -15.03
C PRO A 252 -0.46 -6.88 -14.43
N PRO A 253 -0.40 -6.41 -13.16
CA PRO A 253 -1.41 -5.53 -12.61
C PRO A 253 -1.52 -4.26 -13.47
N ARG A 254 -2.76 -3.79 -13.72
CA ARG A 254 -3.05 -2.61 -14.53
C ARG A 254 -2.34 -1.39 -13.94
N ALA A 255 -1.22 -0.97 -14.54
CA ALA A 255 -0.62 0.32 -14.31
C ALA A 255 -1.41 1.40 -15.07
N THR A 256 -1.85 2.41 -14.34
CA THR A 256 -2.43 3.66 -14.85
C THR A 256 -1.41 4.39 -15.73
N ALA A 257 -1.93 5.06 -16.76
CA ALA A 257 -1.19 5.60 -17.88
C ALA A 257 -0.08 6.61 -17.48
N SER A 258 1.19 6.29 -17.78
CA SER A 258 2.06 7.14 -18.60
C SER A 258 3.43 6.47 -18.84
N SER A 259 3.86 6.52 -20.11
CA SER A 259 5.23 6.33 -20.63
C SER A 259 5.87 4.93 -20.68
N SER A 260 6.34 4.60 -21.89
CA SER A 260 7.22 3.50 -22.32
C SER A 260 6.65 2.07 -22.28
N ARG A 261 6.28 1.58 -23.47
CA ARG A 261 5.87 0.21 -23.74
C ARG A 261 7.12 -0.68 -23.83
N TRP A 262 7.41 -1.43 -22.78
CA TRP A 262 8.51 -2.40 -22.73
C TRP A 262 8.13 -3.69 -23.49
N PRO A 263 8.99 -4.23 -24.37
CA PRO A 263 8.88 -5.63 -24.79
C PRO A 263 9.42 -6.53 -23.67
N THR A 264 8.52 -7.23 -22.97
CA THR A 264 8.87 -8.17 -21.90
C THR A 264 9.49 -9.44 -22.50
N PRO A 265 10.71 -9.86 -22.08
CA PRO A 265 11.20 -11.20 -22.38
C PRO A 265 10.34 -12.23 -21.62
N ALA A 266 9.98 -13.33 -22.29
CA ALA A 266 9.16 -14.39 -21.72
C ALA A 266 9.93 -15.70 -21.78
N LEU A 267 10.11 -16.35 -20.63
CA LEU A 267 10.60 -17.73 -20.55
C LEU A 267 9.46 -18.65 -20.99
N ALA A 268 9.72 -19.51 -21.98
CA ALA A 268 8.73 -20.44 -22.50
C ALA A 268 9.26 -21.86 -22.44
N CYS A 269 8.48 -22.78 -21.90
CA CYS A 269 8.75 -24.21 -21.97
C CYS A 269 8.02 -24.83 -23.17
N ARG A 270 8.72 -25.57 -24.05
CA ARG A 270 8.13 -26.31 -25.19
C ARG A 270 8.51 -27.80 -25.17
N ARG A 271 7.87 -28.59 -26.05
CA ARG A 271 8.29 -29.96 -26.37
C ARG A 271 9.50 -29.92 -27.33
N PRO A 272 10.41 -30.91 -27.28
CA PRO A 272 11.32 -31.15 -28.40
C PRO A 272 10.47 -31.49 -29.63
N THR A 273 10.64 -30.77 -30.72
CA THR A 273 10.04 -31.17 -31.99
C THR A 273 10.71 -32.46 -32.43
N ALA A 274 9.92 -33.52 -32.64
CA ALA A 274 10.37 -34.78 -33.20
C ALA A 274 10.73 -34.61 -34.68
N ASN A 275 11.87 -33.95 -34.97
CA ASN A 275 12.55 -34.01 -36.26
C ASN A 275 13.96 -33.39 -36.17
N GLU A 276 14.85 -33.95 -35.37
CA GLU A 276 16.30 -33.67 -35.48
C GLU A 276 17.18 -34.91 -35.16
N SER A 277 16.57 -36.09 -35.13
CA SER A 277 17.27 -37.37 -35.14
C SER A 277 17.59 -37.78 -36.58
N SER A 278 18.49 -37.05 -37.27
CA SER A 278 19.28 -37.57 -38.40
C SER A 278 20.02 -36.46 -39.17
N LYS A 279 21.20 -36.04 -38.70
CA LYS A 279 22.35 -35.74 -39.58
C LYS A 279 23.68 -36.00 -38.87
N PRO A 280 24.53 -36.92 -39.36
CA PRO A 280 25.93 -37.01 -38.97
C PRO A 280 26.81 -36.25 -39.99
N PHE A 281 27.77 -35.44 -39.50
CA PHE A 281 29.01 -34.92 -40.14
C PHE A 281 29.32 -33.53 -39.56
N ALA A 282 30.55 -33.10 -39.27
CA ALA A 282 31.88 -33.70 -39.34
C ALA A 282 32.88 -32.82 -38.57
N SER A 283 33.94 -33.46 -38.09
CA SER A 283 35.20 -32.85 -37.72
C SER A 283 36.00 -32.41 -38.96
N SER A 284 36.51 -31.18 -38.97
CA SER A 284 37.81 -30.77 -39.55
C SER A 284 38.01 -29.27 -39.21
N THR A 285 39.01 -28.85 -38.45
CA THR A 285 40.44 -28.65 -38.76
C THR A 285 40.71 -27.70 -39.94
N ALA A 286 41.66 -26.77 -39.70
CA ALA A 286 42.40 -25.91 -40.63
C ALA A 286 41.77 -24.54 -40.95
N ARG A 287 42.50 -23.46 -41.24
CA ARG A 287 43.89 -22.98 -41.04
C ARG A 287 43.90 -21.58 -41.70
N SER A 288 44.84 -20.75 -41.27
CA SER A 288 45.18 -19.39 -41.71
C SER A 288 44.91 -18.92 -43.16
N ARG A 289 44.72 -17.59 -43.30
CA ARG A 289 45.45 -16.65 -44.18
C ARG A 289 45.09 -15.22 -43.71
N ALA A 290 45.97 -14.45 -43.08
CA ALA A 290 47.11 -13.70 -43.64
C ALA A 290 46.67 -12.61 -44.65
N ALA A 291 46.75 -11.35 -44.22
CA ALA A 291 46.97 -10.18 -45.07
C ALA A 291 47.83 -9.15 -44.30
N THR A 292 49.14 -9.28 -44.49
CA THR A 292 50.19 -8.25 -44.47
C THR A 292 49.79 -7.08 -45.41
N VAL A 293 50.19 -5.80 -45.35
CA VAL A 293 51.40 -5.07 -44.90
C VAL A 293 50.98 -3.60 -44.66
N ALA A 294 51.74 -2.91 -43.79
CA ALA A 294 51.89 -1.46 -43.57
C ALA A 294 52.35 -0.67 -44.86
N PRO A 295 52.88 0.59 -44.86
CA PRO A 295 53.34 1.47 -43.76
C PRO A 295 53.03 2.98 -43.90
N GLY A 296 53.40 3.80 -42.90
CA GLY A 296 53.42 5.26 -43.09
C GLY A 296 53.59 6.15 -41.85
N TRP A 297 54.81 6.22 -41.31
CA TRP A 297 55.50 7.39 -40.72
C TRP A 297 54.75 8.46 -39.89
N GLY A 298 55.27 8.70 -38.68
CA GLY A 298 54.98 9.87 -37.84
C GLY A 298 55.19 9.58 -36.37
#